data_AF-A0A437M5Y1-F1
#
_entry.id   AF-A0A437M5Y1-F1
#
_cell.length_a   1.000
_cell.length_b   1.000
_cell.length_c   1.000
_cell.angle_alpha   90.00
_cell.angle_beta   90.00
_cell.angle_gamma   90.00
#
_symmetry.space_group_name_H-M   'P 1'
#
loop_
_entity.id
_entity.type
_entity.pdbx_description
1 polymer ?
#
loop_
_entity_poly.entity_id
_entity_poly.type
_entity_poly.pdbx_seq_one_letter_code
_entity_poly.pdbx_strand_id
1 'polypeptide(L)'
;MIGFATIGFFFTLEPIPHGYSAGQRTLTQAFDQAEADDQAHVAKVAAGEIDDIITDEASAERFDYGDHIYHIQESAKDMLNIHRQSYAVMLHHAWEKHVCQSNDFKEYRHRDAYRELSKEG
;
A
#
# COMPACT_ATOMS: atom_id res chain seq x y z
N MET A 1 19.33 31.16 -19.26
CA MET A 1 19.49 30.58 -17.92
C MET A 1 18.38 29.54 -17.72
N ILE A 2 18.64 28.28 -18.06
CA ILE A 2 17.73 27.14 -17.86
C ILE A 2 18.64 26.08 -17.22
N GLY A 3 18.56 25.88 -15.92
CA GLY A 3 19.52 24.98 -15.26
C GLY A 3 19.36 24.78 -13.75
N PHE A 4 18.57 25.61 -13.06
CA PHE A 4 18.42 25.48 -11.60
C PHE A 4 17.09 24.86 -11.13
N ALA A 5 16.03 24.89 -11.95
CA ALA A 5 14.72 24.38 -11.54
C ALA A 5 14.65 22.85 -11.49
N THR A 6 15.34 22.16 -12.40
CA THR A 6 15.28 20.70 -12.53
C THR A 6 15.97 19.98 -11.37
N ILE A 7 17.03 20.55 -10.80
CA ILE A 7 17.80 19.94 -9.71
C ILE A 7 17.03 20.01 -8.37
N GLY A 8 16.25 21.06 -8.15
CA GLY A 8 15.48 21.25 -6.91
C GLY A 8 14.37 20.22 -6.71
N PHE A 9 13.71 19.79 -7.78
CA PHE A 9 12.59 18.83 -7.70
C PHE A 9 13.04 17.44 -7.25
N PHE A 10 14.14 16.93 -7.83
CA PHE A 10 14.67 15.61 -7.49
C PHE A 10 15.12 15.50 -6.03
N PHE A 11 15.78 16.54 -5.50
CA PHE A 11 16.23 16.56 -4.10
C PHE A 11 15.06 16.63 -3.11
N THR A 12 13.96 17.32 -3.46
CA THR A 12 12.77 17.40 -2.60
C THR A 12 11.92 16.13 -2.57
N LEU A 13 12.10 15.23 -3.55
CA LEU A 13 11.36 13.97 -3.61
C LEU A 13 12.05 12.82 -2.89
N GLU A 14 13.39 12.83 -2.74
CA GLU A 14 14.17 11.73 -2.14
C GLU A 14 13.59 11.13 -0.84
N PRO A 15 13.03 11.92 0.10
CA PRO A 15 12.41 11.37 1.30
C PRO A 15 11.18 10.47 1.03
N ILE A 16 10.46 10.71 -0.07
CA ILE A 16 9.20 10.01 -0.40
C ILE A 16 9.47 8.56 -0.86
N PRO A 17 10.34 8.28 -1.87
CA PRO A 17 10.76 6.92 -2.20
C PRO A 17 11.47 6.21 -1.04
N HIS A 18 12.29 6.91 -0.25
CA HIS A 18 12.94 6.30 0.91
C HIS A 18 11.92 5.85 1.96
N GLY A 19 10.97 6.71 2.35
CA GLY A 19 9.91 6.34 3.28
C GLY A 19 9.03 5.21 2.75
N TYR A 20 8.67 5.26 1.46
CA TYR A 20 7.91 4.19 0.82
C TYR A 20 8.64 2.85 0.84
N SER A 21 9.91 2.81 0.42
CA SER A 21 10.69 1.58 0.37
C SER A 21 10.94 0.97 1.75
N ALA A 22 11.10 1.81 2.79
CA ALA A 22 11.21 1.36 4.17
C ALA A 22 9.93 0.67 4.65
N GLY A 23 8.75 1.28 4.43
CA GLY A 23 7.47 0.67 4.79
C GLY A 23 7.12 -0.55 3.93
N GLN A 24 7.44 -0.51 2.63
CA GLN A 24 7.14 -1.57 1.68
C GLN A 24 7.80 -2.88 2.09
N ARG A 25 9.05 -2.84 2.54
CA ARG A 25 9.80 -4.04 2.94
C ARG A 25 9.11 -4.76 4.09
N THR A 26 8.77 -4.05 5.15
CA THR A 26 8.11 -4.64 6.33
C THR A 26 6.72 -5.19 5.99
N LEU A 27 5.94 -4.45 5.20
CA LEU A 27 4.60 -4.89 4.80
C LEU A 27 4.64 -6.10 3.87
N THR A 28 5.61 -6.18 2.97
CA THR A 28 5.81 -7.33 2.08
C THR A 28 6.18 -8.55 2.92
N GLN A 29 7.11 -8.42 3.87
CA GLN A 29 7.48 -9.50 4.78
C GLN A 29 6.29 -9.99 5.62
N ALA A 30 5.43 -9.09 6.10
CA ALA A 30 4.23 -9.45 6.85
C ALA A 30 3.22 -10.22 5.99
N PHE A 31 3.04 -9.80 4.73
CA PHE A 31 2.18 -10.51 3.78
C PHE A 31 2.72 -11.89 3.42
N ASP A 32 4.02 -11.99 3.09
CA ASP A 32 4.67 -13.27 2.76
C ASP A 32 4.58 -14.26 3.93
N GLN A 33 4.72 -13.77 5.17
CA GLN A 33 4.54 -14.59 6.36
C GLN A 33 3.10 -15.07 6.52
N ALA A 34 2.12 -14.18 6.35
CA ALA A 34 0.70 -14.55 6.46
C ALA A 34 0.28 -15.55 5.38
N GLU A 35 0.79 -15.41 4.15
CA GLU A 35 0.57 -16.39 3.07
C GLU A 35 1.23 -17.74 3.39
N ALA A 36 2.44 -17.74 3.94
CA ALA A 36 3.10 -18.98 4.36
C ALA A 36 2.35 -19.68 5.51
N ASP A 37 1.83 -18.92 6.47
CA ASP A 37 1.05 -19.44 7.59
C ASP A 37 -0.28 -20.05 7.11
N ASP A 38 -0.98 -19.38 6.19
CA ASP A 38 -2.19 -19.91 5.54
C ASP A 38 -1.92 -21.22 4.79
N GLN A 39 -0.89 -21.24 3.93
CA GLN A 39 -0.51 -22.45 3.19
C GLN A 39 -0.12 -23.61 4.12
N ALA A 40 0.59 -23.32 5.21
CA ALA A 40 0.97 -24.31 6.19
C ALA A 40 -0.24 -24.85 6.97
N HIS A 41 -1.20 -23.99 7.30
CA HIS A 41 -2.46 -24.39 7.95
C HIS A 41 -3.29 -25.28 7.04
N VAL A 42 -3.54 -24.85 5.81
CA VAL A 42 -4.30 -25.61 4.80
C VAL A 42 -3.67 -26.99 4.56
N ALA A 43 -2.33 -27.06 4.49
CA ALA A 43 -1.63 -28.34 4.30
C ALA A 43 -1.82 -29.30 5.49
N LYS A 44 -1.77 -28.81 6.73
CA LYS A 44 -1.97 -29.62 7.94
C LYS A 44 -3.42 -30.09 8.08
N VAL A 45 -4.40 -29.23 7.77
CA VAL A 45 -5.82 -29.61 7.73
C VAL A 45 -6.05 -30.69 6.67
N ALA A 46 -5.50 -30.51 5.47
CA ALA A 46 -5.61 -31.49 4.38
C ALA A 46 -4.95 -32.84 4.72
N ALA A 47 -3.87 -32.84 5.51
CA ALA A 47 -3.22 -34.03 6.02
C ALA A 47 -3.97 -34.69 7.20
N GLY A 48 -4.99 -34.01 7.75
CA GLY A 48 -5.73 -34.46 8.94
C GLY A 48 -4.90 -34.38 10.23
N GLU A 49 -3.83 -33.57 10.24
CA GLU A 49 -2.95 -33.40 11.39
C GLU A 49 -3.54 -32.44 12.44
N ILE A 50 -4.37 -31.50 11.99
CA ILE A 50 -5.06 -30.52 12.84
C ILE A 50 -6.52 -30.40 12.41
N ASP A 51 -7.38 -30.04 13.36
CA ASP A 51 -8.75 -29.63 13.06
C ASP A 51 -8.79 -28.15 12.68
N ASP A 52 -9.60 -27.84 11.67
CA ASP A 52 -9.84 -26.47 11.20
C ASP A 52 -10.70 -25.67 12.19
N ILE A 53 -11.50 -26.39 12.98
CA ILE A 53 -12.36 -25.83 14.02
C ILE A 53 -11.76 -26.16 15.38
N ILE A 54 -11.22 -25.15 16.04
CA ILE A 54 -10.71 -25.26 17.41
C ILE A 54 -11.88 -25.05 18.36
N THR A 55 -12.05 -25.95 19.32
CA THR A 55 -13.03 -25.76 20.40
C THR A 55 -12.26 -25.36 21.65
N ASP A 56 -12.59 -24.21 22.22
CA ASP A 56 -12.03 -23.81 23.52
C ASP A 56 -12.66 -24.67 24.62
N GLU A 57 -11.83 -25.43 25.33
CA GLU A 57 -12.27 -26.34 26.39
C GLU A 57 -12.90 -25.60 27.58
N ALA A 58 -12.57 -24.32 27.79
CA ALA A 58 -13.08 -23.54 28.92
C ALA A 58 -14.47 -22.92 28.64
N SER A 59 -14.73 -22.51 27.40
CA SER A 59 -15.97 -21.82 27.01
C SER A 59 -16.91 -22.69 26.16
N ALA A 60 -16.44 -23.83 25.66
CA ALA A 60 -17.09 -24.65 24.64
C ALA A 60 -17.40 -23.88 23.34
N GLU A 61 -16.76 -22.73 23.12
CA GLU A 61 -16.89 -21.94 21.91
C GLU A 61 -16.09 -22.57 20.78
N ARG A 62 -16.69 -22.58 19.58
CA ARG A 62 -16.06 -23.12 18.37
C ARG A 62 -15.54 -21.97 17.54
N PHE A 63 -14.25 -22.02 17.24
CA PHE A 63 -13.55 -21.02 16.46
C PHE A 63 -13.08 -21.63 15.14
N ASP A 64 -13.42 -20.99 14.03
CA ASP A 64 -12.87 -21.33 12.72
C ASP A 64 -11.49 -20.69 12.59
N TYR A 65 -10.46 -21.53 12.76
CA TYR A 65 -9.09 -21.04 12.76
C TYR A 65 -8.60 -20.74 11.35
N GLY A 66 -9.12 -21.45 10.34
CA GLY A 66 -8.88 -21.16 8.93
C GLY A 66 -9.37 -19.77 8.53
N ASP A 67 -10.61 -19.43 8.89
CA ASP A 67 -11.19 -18.10 8.61
C ASP A 67 -10.38 -16.96 9.26
N HIS A 68 -9.86 -17.21 10.47
CA HIS A 68 -9.00 -16.25 11.15
C HIS A 68 -7.68 -15.99 10.42
N ILE A 69 -6.99 -17.06 10.01
CA ILE A 69 -5.72 -16.93 9.27
C ILE A 69 -5.95 -16.24 7.93
N TYR A 70 -7.02 -16.61 7.23
CA TYR A 70 -7.42 -15.95 5.99
C TYR A 70 -7.64 -14.44 6.17
N HIS A 71 -8.32 -14.03 7.25
CA HIS A 71 -8.52 -12.61 7.57
C HIS A 71 -7.21 -11.86 7.87
N ILE A 72 -6.23 -12.52 8.48
CA ILE A 72 -4.90 -11.93 8.69
C ILE A 72 -4.20 -11.70 7.34
N GLN A 73 -4.26 -12.66 6.43
CA GLN A 73 -3.68 -12.54 5.09
C GLN A 73 -4.32 -11.40 4.28
N GLU A 74 -5.65 -11.32 4.25
CA GLU A 74 -6.36 -10.24 3.54
C GLU A 74 -6.06 -8.87 4.17
N SER A 75 -5.96 -8.79 5.50
CA SER A 75 -5.56 -7.56 6.19
C SER A 75 -4.15 -7.10 5.77
N ALA A 76 -3.18 -8.01 5.70
CA ALA A 76 -1.82 -7.70 5.27
C ALA A 76 -1.76 -7.20 3.81
N LYS A 77 -2.56 -7.81 2.93
CA LYS A 77 -2.73 -7.38 1.53
C LYS A 77 -3.36 -6.00 1.42
N ASP A 78 -4.38 -5.71 2.22
CA ASP A 78 -5.01 -4.39 2.25
C ASP A 78 -4.03 -3.31 2.72
N MET A 79 -3.20 -3.61 3.73
CA MET A 79 -2.15 -2.69 4.16
C MET A 79 -1.14 -2.39 3.05
N LEU A 80 -0.74 -3.38 2.24
CA LEU A 80 0.11 -3.17 1.06
C LEU A 80 -0.56 -2.27 0.02
N ASN A 81 -1.84 -2.50 -0.26
CA ASN A 81 -2.61 -1.69 -1.20
C ASN A 81 -2.72 -0.23 -0.73
N ILE A 82 -3.05 -0.02 0.54
CA ILE A 82 -3.13 1.31 1.15
C ILE A 82 -1.78 2.01 1.13
N HIS A 83 -0.68 1.29 1.40
CA HIS A 83 0.68 1.86 1.35
C HIS A 83 1.05 2.33 -0.07
N ARG A 84 0.73 1.52 -1.08
CA ARG A 84 0.92 1.89 -2.50
C ARG A 84 0.07 3.09 -2.91
N GLN A 85 -1.19 3.14 -2.50
CA GLN A 85 -2.09 4.25 -2.81
C GLN A 85 -1.60 5.54 -2.14
N SER A 86 -1.22 5.47 -0.87
CA SER A 86 -0.63 6.57 -0.11
C SER A 86 0.60 7.13 -0.81
N TYR A 87 1.50 6.26 -1.29
CA TYR A 87 2.68 6.67 -2.04
C TYR A 87 2.33 7.42 -3.34
N ALA A 88 1.37 6.92 -4.11
CA ALA A 88 0.93 7.58 -5.34
C ALA A 88 0.34 8.98 -5.05
N VAL A 89 -0.44 9.11 -3.98
CA VAL A 89 -1.00 10.41 -3.53
C VAL A 89 0.11 11.37 -3.12
N MET A 90 1.12 10.91 -2.36
CA MET A 90 2.26 11.75 -1.97
C MET A 90 3.05 12.25 -3.19
N LEU A 91 3.31 11.37 -4.16
CA LEU A 91 3.99 11.76 -5.40
C LEU A 91 3.17 12.77 -6.20
N HIS A 92 1.85 12.57 -6.28
CA HIS A 92 0.95 13.48 -6.97
C HIS A 92 0.99 14.88 -6.34
N HIS A 93 0.87 14.99 -5.02
CA HIS A 93 0.93 16.29 -4.33
C HIS A 93 2.29 16.97 -4.46
N ALA A 94 3.38 16.21 -4.41
CA ALA A 94 4.71 16.77 -4.62
C ALA A 94 4.87 17.33 -6.05
N TRP A 95 4.33 16.62 -7.04
CA TRP A 95 4.26 17.10 -8.42
C TRP A 95 3.38 18.36 -8.57
N GLU A 96 2.17 18.38 -8.00
CA GLU A 96 1.28 19.55 -8.04
C GLU A 96 1.98 20.79 -7.49
N LYS A 97 2.63 20.64 -6.33
CA LYS A 97 3.38 21.73 -5.69
C LYS A 97 4.50 22.24 -6.58
N HIS A 98 5.24 21.35 -7.23
CA HIS A 98 6.33 21.74 -8.12
C HIS A 98 5.83 22.48 -9.37
N VAL A 99 4.74 22.03 -9.97
CA VAL A 99 4.11 22.72 -11.11
C VAL A 99 3.67 24.12 -10.69
N CYS A 100 3.03 24.27 -9.53
CA CYS A 100 2.66 25.57 -9.00
C CYS A 100 3.85 26.50 -8.80
N GLN A 101 4.90 26.00 -8.14
CA GLN A 101 6.12 26.78 -7.89
C GLN A 101 6.82 27.21 -9.17
N SER A 102 6.89 26.32 -10.17
CA SER A 102 7.60 26.58 -11.42
C SER A 102 6.88 27.58 -12.33
N ASN A 103 5.56 27.72 -12.17
CA ASN A 103 4.73 28.60 -12.99
C ASN A 103 4.17 29.81 -12.21
N ASP A 104 4.60 29.99 -10.95
CA ASP A 104 4.08 31.03 -10.03
C ASP A 104 2.55 30.98 -9.87
N PHE A 105 1.98 29.77 -9.88
CA PHE A 105 0.56 29.56 -9.65
C PHE A 105 0.28 29.43 -8.15
N LYS A 106 -0.77 30.10 -7.68
CA LYS A 106 -1.22 30.02 -6.29
C LYS A 106 -1.72 28.62 -5.90
N GLU A 107 -2.33 27.90 -6.84
CA GLU A 107 -2.90 26.57 -6.63
C GLU A 107 -2.95 25.78 -7.94
N TYR A 108 -2.90 24.45 -7.87
CA TYR A 108 -3.06 23.59 -9.03
C TYR A 108 -4.56 23.31 -9.24
N ARG A 109 -5.07 23.62 -10.43
CA ARG A 109 -6.48 23.42 -10.78
C ARG A 109 -6.64 22.19 -11.66
N HIS A 110 -6.66 21.02 -11.02
CA HIS A 110 -6.77 19.72 -11.71
C HIS A 110 -7.94 19.66 -12.71
N ARG A 111 -9.11 20.25 -12.38
CA ARG A 111 -10.27 20.27 -13.28
C ARG A 111 -10.01 21.03 -14.57
N ASP A 112 -9.28 22.14 -14.50
CA ASP A 112 -8.96 22.94 -15.67
C ASP A 112 -7.93 22.22 -16.55
N ALA A 113 -6.93 21.59 -15.93
CA ALA A 113 -5.91 20.81 -16.64
C ALA A 113 -6.51 19.58 -17.37
N TYR A 114 -7.36 18.79 -16.71
CA TYR A 114 -8.02 17.66 -17.35
C TYR A 114 -9.02 18.10 -18.42
N ARG A 115 -9.67 19.25 -18.23
CA ARG A 115 -10.56 19.84 -19.24
C ARG A 115 -9.79 20.20 -20.51
N GLU A 116 -8.63 20.84 -20.40
CA GLU A 116 -7.81 21.16 -21.59
C GLU A 116 -7.28 19.89 -22.28
N LEU A 117 -6.78 18.90 -21.53
CA LEU A 117 -6.36 17.62 -22.10
C LEU A 117 -7.49 16.88 -22.84
N SER A 118 -8.72 16.97 -22.34
CA SER A 118 -9.88 16.34 -22.99
C SER A 118 -10.33 17.01 -24.29
N LYS A 119 -9.82 18.21 -24.61
CA LYS A 119 -10.07 18.88 -25.90
C LYS A 119 -9.06 18.50 -26.98
N GLU A 120 -7.92 17.93 -26.59
CA GLU A 120 -6.85 17.51 -27.49
C GLU A 120 -6.99 16.04 -27.95
N GLY A 121 -8.02 15.33 -27.48
CA GLY A 121 -8.42 13.99 -27.92
C GLY A 121 -9.72 14.00 -28.71
#